data_AF-A0A699JRC7-F1
#
_entry.id   AF-A0A699JRC7-F1
#
_cell.length_a   1.000
_cell.length_b   1.000
_cell.length_c   1.000
_cell.angle_alpha   90.00
_cell.angle_beta   90.00
_cell.angle_gamma   90.00
#
_symmetry.space_group_name_H-M   'P 1'
#
loop_
_entity.id
_entity.type
_entity.pdbx_description
1 polymer ?
#
loop_
_entity_poly.entity_id
_entity_poly.type
_entity_poly.pdbx_seq_one_letter_code
_entity_poly.pdbx_strand_id
1 'polypeptide(L)'
;EACKELLWLKRFLQELGFKQQRYAVHCDNQSAIHLAKNSMFHKRTKYIDVRYHWIRDAIEDGMFELNKVHTDDNAFDMLTNVVAREKLKICCSFAGMANSSS
;
A
#
# COMPACT_ATOMS: atom_id res chain seq x y z
N GLU A 1 -5.80 5.21 -5.16
CA GLU A 1 -6.69 5.43 -4.01
C GLU A 1 -6.00 5.14 -2.69
N ALA A 2 -5.43 3.95 -2.47
CA ALA A 2 -4.71 3.59 -1.23
C ALA A 2 -3.74 4.67 -0.67
N CYS A 3 -2.91 5.31 -1.51
CA CYS A 3 -2.02 6.40 -1.03
C CYS A 3 -2.79 7.61 -0.47
N LYS A 4 -3.92 7.99 -1.09
CA LYS A 4 -4.75 9.11 -0.61
C LYS A 4 -5.45 8.74 0.69
N GLU A 5 -5.98 7.53 0.78
CA GLU A 5 -6.61 6.99 1.98
C GLU A 5 -5.62 6.90 3.14
N LEU A 6 -4.37 6.48 2.90
CA LEU A 6 -3.30 6.48 3.90
C LEU A 6 -3.01 7.89 4.42
N LEU A 7 -2.96 8.89 3.53
CA LEU A 7 -2.73 10.28 3.93
C LEU A 7 -3.92 10.86 4.69
N TRP A 8 -5.14 10.49 4.32
CA TRP A 8 -6.33 10.85 5.08
C TRP A 8 -6.30 10.22 6.48
N LEU A 9 -5.99 8.93 6.57
CA LEU A 9 -5.87 8.21 7.84
C LEU A 9 -4.75 8.78 8.72
N LYS A 10 -3.61 9.15 8.13
CA LYS A 10 -2.52 9.85 8.82
C LYS A 10 -3.02 11.14 9.46
N ARG A 11 -3.78 11.97 8.73
CA ARG A 11 -4.34 13.23 9.25
C ARG A 11 -5.34 12.96 10.37
N PHE A 12 -6.24 12.00 10.16
CA PHE A 12 -7.23 11.60 11.16
C PHE A 12 -6.57 11.12 12.47
N LEU A 13 -5.55 10.27 12.38
CA LEU A 13 -4.80 9.81 13.56
C LEU A 13 -4.08 10.96 14.27
N GLN A 14 -3.52 11.91 13.52
CA GLN A 14 -2.87 13.09 14.10
C GLN A 14 -3.84 13.99 14.84
N GLU A 15 -5.07 14.16 14.34
CA GLU A 15 -6.14 14.91 15.03
C GLU A 15 -6.53 14.25 16.36
N LEU A 16 -6.45 12.91 16.42
CA LEU A 16 -6.67 12.14 17.64
C LEU A 16 -5.44 12.08 18.57
N GLY A 17 -4.33 12.74 18.21
CA GLY A 17 -3.09 12.75 18.99
C GLY A 17 -2.17 11.56 18.76
N PHE A 18 -2.51 10.66 17.84
CA PHE A 18 -1.66 9.52 17.48
C PHE A 18 -0.68 9.93 16.36
N LYS A 19 0.62 9.91 16.67
CA LYS A 19 1.68 10.10 15.68
C LYS A 19 2.42 8.78 15.47
N GLN A 20 2.34 8.23 14.26
CA GLN A 20 3.18 7.12 13.85
C GLN A 20 4.49 7.64 13.26
N GLN A 21 5.57 6.89 13.48
CA GLN A 21 6.88 7.19 12.90
C GLN A 21 6.92 6.91 11.39
N ARG A 22 6.14 5.92 10.92
CA ARG A 22 6.20 5.42 9.55
C ARG A 22 4.80 5.15 9.01
N TYR A 23 4.57 5.56 7.76
CA TYR A 23 3.37 5.27 6.99
C TYR A 23 3.81 4.57 5.72
N ALA A 24 3.37 3.32 5.50
CA ALA A 24 3.80 2.52 4.36
C ALA A 24 2.61 1.98 3.57
N VAL A 25 2.70 2.07 2.25
CA VAL A 25 1.85 1.36 1.29
C VAL A 25 2.61 0.15 0.80
N HIS A 26 2.01 -1.03 0.93
CA HIS A 26 2.55 -2.27 0.39
C HIS A 26 1.90 -2.56 -0.97
N CYS A 27 2.72 -2.86 -1.97
CA CYS A 27 2.28 -3.16 -3.33
C CYS A 27 3.07 -4.33 -3.90
N ASP A 28 2.41 -5.26 -4.58
CA ASP A 28 3.03 -6.40 -5.26
C ASP A 28 3.25 -6.14 -6.76
N ASN A 29 2.43 -5.27 -7.36
CA ASN A 29 2.51 -4.89 -8.77
C ASN A 29 3.80 -4.13 -9.09
N GLN A 30 4.76 -4.84 -9.70
CA GLN A 30 6.05 -4.30 -10.10
C GLN A 30 5.95 -3.10 -11.05
N SER A 31 5.00 -3.12 -11.98
CA SER A 31 4.79 -2.02 -12.93
C SER A 31 4.35 -0.76 -12.19
N ALA A 32 3.43 -0.87 -11.23
CA ALA A 32 2.99 0.27 -10.43
C ALA A 32 4.12 0.86 -9.58
N ILE A 33 4.96 0.00 -8.97
CA ILE A 33 6.15 0.42 -8.23
C ILE A 33 7.15 1.12 -9.16
N HIS A 34 7.41 0.53 -10.33
CA HIS A 34 8.35 1.08 -11.29
C HIS A 34 7.89 2.45 -11.80
N LEU A 35 6.61 2.62 -12.11
CA LEU A 35 6.02 3.88 -12.55
C LEU A 35 6.07 4.97 -11.47
N ALA A 36 5.84 4.59 -10.21
CA ALA A 36 6.01 5.52 -9.09
C ALA A 36 7.48 5.96 -8.94
N LYS A 37 8.45 5.05 -9.15
CA LYS A 37 9.87 5.30 -8.89
C LYS A 37 10.70 5.81 -10.07
N ASN A 38 10.26 5.63 -11.33
CA ASN A 38 11.06 5.95 -12.51
C ASN A 38 10.29 6.85 -13.49
N SER A 39 10.97 7.85 -14.06
CA SER A 39 10.41 8.83 -15.01
C SER A 39 10.40 8.38 -16.48
N MET A 40 10.97 7.21 -16.80
CA MET A 40 11.31 6.82 -18.18
C MET A 40 10.21 6.08 -18.97
N PHE A 41 8.95 6.06 -18.51
CA PHE A 41 7.89 5.38 -19.27
C PHE A 41 7.21 6.29 -20.28
N HIS A 42 7.21 5.86 -21.55
CA HIS A 42 6.59 6.55 -22.67
C HIS A 42 5.05 6.60 -22.55
N LYS A 43 4.51 7.82 -22.66
CA LYS A 43 3.10 8.22 -22.83
C LYS A 43 2.08 7.06 -22.81
N ARG A 44 1.46 6.84 -21.66
CA ARG A 44 0.14 6.19 -21.57
C ARG A 44 -0.80 7.13 -20.82
N THR A 45 -1.91 7.48 -21.47
CA THR A 45 -3.09 8.20 -20.97
C THR A 45 -2.82 9.25 -19.87
N LYS A 46 -2.91 10.55 -20.18
CA LYS A 46 -2.68 11.71 -19.29
C LYS A 46 -3.11 11.54 -17.82
N TYR A 47 -4.23 10.86 -17.57
CA TYR A 47 -4.74 10.60 -16.23
C TYR A 47 -3.85 9.69 -15.36
N ILE A 48 -3.23 8.69 -15.99
CA ILE A 48 -2.30 7.76 -15.38
C ILE A 48 -1.03 8.53 -14.97
N ASP A 49 -0.46 9.31 -15.91
CA ASP A 49 0.72 10.14 -15.65
C ASP A 49 0.52 11.10 -14.47
N VAL A 50 -0.60 11.84 -14.42
CA VAL A 50 -0.88 12.79 -13.32
C VAL A 50 -0.95 12.09 -11.97
N ARG A 51 -1.58 10.91 -11.90
CA ARG A 51 -1.65 10.14 -10.64
C ARG A 51 -0.27 9.67 -10.18
N TYR A 52 0.57 9.18 -11.08
CA TYR A 52 1.90 8.69 -10.72
C TYR A 52 2.88 9.81 -10.38
N HIS A 53 2.79 10.96 -11.05
CA HIS A 53 3.53 12.16 -10.66
C HIS A 53 3.23 12.54 -9.22
N TRP A 54 1.94 12.67 -8.86
CA TRP A 54 1.56 12.99 -7.49
C TRP A 54 2.06 11.95 -6.46
N ILE A 55 1.97 10.65 -6.78
CA ILE A 55 2.48 9.59 -5.89
C ILE A 55 3.99 9.72 -5.68
N ARG A 56 4.74 10.03 -6.74
CA ARG A 56 6.19 10.21 -6.67
C ARG A 56 6.54 11.40 -5.79
N ASP A 57 5.96 12.56 -6.07
CA ASP A 57 6.19 13.78 -5.30
C ASP A 57 5.89 13.54 -3.80
N ALA A 58 4.79 12.85 -3.50
CA ALA A 58 4.44 12.51 -2.11
C ALA A 58 5.42 11.54 -1.43
N ILE A 59 6.08 10.65 -2.18
CA ILE A 59 7.14 9.77 -1.65
C ILE A 59 8.43 10.58 -1.45
N GLU A 60 8.79 11.46 -2.40
CA GLU A 60 9.97 12.33 -2.33
C GLU A 60 9.86 13.33 -1.17
N ASP A 61 8.66 13.85 -0.91
CA ASP A 61 8.34 14.69 0.26
C ASP A 61 8.29 13.91 1.58
N GLY A 62 8.53 12.59 1.55
CA GLY A 62 8.53 11.73 2.74
C GLY A 62 7.15 11.57 3.39
N MET A 63 6.06 11.79 2.64
CA MET A 63 4.71 11.71 3.20
C MET A 63 4.34 10.28 3.61
N PHE A 64 4.80 9.30 2.82
CA PHE A 64 4.69 7.85 3.06
C PHE A 64 5.75 7.08 2.25
N GLU A 65 5.89 5.80 2.54
CA GLU A 65 6.80 4.89 1.83
C GLU A 65 6.04 3.90 0.96
N LEU A 66 6.61 3.56 -0.21
CA LEU A 66 6.08 2.52 -1.09
C LEU A 66 6.98 1.28 -1.06
N ASN A 67 6.48 0.24 -0.39
CA ASN A 67 7.18 -1.01 -0.17
C ASN A 67 6.70 -2.10 -1.13
N LYS A 68 7.64 -2.83 -1.71
CA LYS A 68 7.35 -4.06 -2.44
C LYS A 68 6.97 -5.15 -1.45
N VAL A 69 5.86 -5.83 -1.69
CA VAL A 69 5.50 -7.08 -1.01
C VAL A 69 5.43 -8.20 -2.04
N HIS A 70 5.81 -9.42 -1.65
CA HIS A 70 5.62 -10.57 -2.52
C HIS A 70 4.12 -10.90 -2.62
N THR A 71 3.62 -11.35 -3.76
CA THR A 71 2.19 -11.68 -3.92
C THR A 71 1.75 -12.74 -2.92
N ASP A 72 2.62 -13.69 -2.55
CA ASP A 72 2.28 -14.70 -1.53
C ASP A 72 2.20 -14.13 -0.11
N ASP A 73 2.89 -13.02 0.15
CA ASP A 73 2.90 -12.32 1.43
C ASP A 73 1.89 -11.16 1.48
N ASN A 74 1.19 -10.89 0.38
CA ASN A 74 0.22 -9.81 0.31
C ASN A 74 -1.07 -10.21 1.03
N ALA A 75 -1.20 -9.82 2.29
CA ALA A 75 -2.37 -10.13 3.11
C ALA A 75 -3.71 -9.62 2.53
N PHE A 76 -3.65 -8.60 1.65
CA PHE A 76 -4.82 -8.04 0.98
C PHE A 76 -5.45 -9.00 -0.05
N ASP A 77 -4.71 -10.01 -0.50
CA ASP A 77 -5.23 -11.00 -1.46
C ASP A 77 -6.43 -11.75 -0.91
N MET A 78 -6.52 -11.95 0.41
CA MET A 78 -7.70 -12.55 1.03
C MET A 78 -8.97 -11.69 0.87
N LEU A 79 -8.82 -10.37 0.74
CA LEU A 79 -9.94 -9.44 0.61
C LEU A 79 -10.40 -9.25 -0.83
N THR A 80 -9.54 -9.57 -1.80
CA THR A 80 -9.81 -9.32 -3.23
C THR A 80 -9.91 -10.59 -4.07
N ASN A 81 -9.37 -11.71 -3.59
CA ASN A 81 -9.28 -12.97 -4.32
C ASN A 81 -9.73 -14.15 -3.44
N VAL A 82 -10.11 -15.25 -4.09
CA VAL A 82 -10.25 -16.55 -3.43
C VAL A 82 -8.85 -17.11 -3.21
N VAL A 83 -8.42 -17.24 -1.95
CA VAL A 83 -7.09 -17.73 -1.57
C VAL A 83 -7.16 -19.13 -0.95
N ALA A 84 -6.12 -19.94 -1.14
CA ALA A 84 -5.98 -21.24 -0.48
C ALA A 84 -5.90 -21.08 1.05
N ARG A 85 -6.24 -22.15 1.79
CA ARG A 85 -6.33 -22.12 3.26
C ARG A 85 -5.01 -21.74 3.93
N GLU A 86 -3.89 -22.15 3.36
CA GLU A 86 -2.55 -21.84 3.83
C GLU A 86 -2.27 -20.33 3.71
N LYS A 87 -2.60 -19.74 2.55
CA LYS A 87 -2.47 -18.30 2.33
C LYS A 87 -3.43 -17.50 3.22
N LEU A 88 -4.64 -18.01 3.43
CA LEU A 88 -5.62 -17.42 4.36
C LEU A 88 -5.05 -17.31 5.79
N LYS A 89 -4.38 -18.35 6.30
CA LYS A 89 -3.75 -18.32 7.63
C LYS A 89 -2.66 -17.25 7.74
N ILE A 90 -1.85 -17.09 6.69
CA ILE A 90 -0.82 -16.05 6.62
C ILE A 90 -1.49 -14.67 6.65
N CYS A 91 -2.50 -14.44 5.81
CA CYS A 91 -3.25 -13.18 5.78
C CYS A 91 -3.90 -12.84 7.12
N CYS A 92 -4.56 -13.81 7.78
CA CYS A 92 -5.16 -13.61 9.09
C CYS A 92 -4.14 -13.26 10.17
N SER A 93 -2.95 -13.88 10.13
CA SER A 93 -1.87 -13.56 11.06
C SER A 93 -1.35 -12.14 10.87
N PHE A 94 -1.16 -11.71 9.62
CA PHE A 94 -0.77 -10.33 9.28
C PHE A 94 -1.83 -9.29 9.67
N ALA A 95 -3.11 -9.62 9.52
CA ALA A 95 -4.22 -8.74 9.87
C ALA A 95 -4.50 -8.67 11.39
N GLY A 96 -3.75 -9.40 12.22
CA GLY A 96 -4.00 -9.49 13.66
C GLY A 96 -5.29 -10.23 14.02
N MET A 97 -5.81 -11.04 13.09
CA MET A 97 -7.03 -11.83 13.23
C MET A 97 -6.76 -13.28 13.65
N ALA A 98 -5.54 -13.60 14.09
CA ALA A 98 -5.23 -14.93 14.60
C ALA A 98 -6.08 -15.20 15.86
N ASN A 99 -6.77 -16.34 15.88
CA ASN A 99 -7.65 -16.76 16.97
C ASN A 99 -6.98 -16.54 18.33
N SER A 100 -7.62 -15.70 19.17
CA SER A 100 -7.45 -15.78 20.62
C SER A 100 -7.80 -17.21 21.02
N SER A 101 -6.78 -17.99 21.32
CA SER A 101 -6.94 -19.33 21.87
C SER A 101 -7.44 -19.13 23.31
N SER A 102 -8.75 -19.27 23.51
CA SER A 102 -9.31 -19.59 24.83
C SER A 102 -9.12 -21.07 25.11
#